data_AF-A0A1M6GBS6-F1
#
_entry.id   AF-A0A1M6GBS6-F1
#
_cell.length_a   1.000
_cell.length_b   1.000
_cell.length_c   1.000
_cell.angle_alpha   90.00
_cell.angle_beta   90.00
_cell.angle_gamma   90.00
#
_symmetry.space_group_name_H-M   'P 1'
#
loop_
_entity.id
_entity.type
_entity.pdbx_description
1 polymer ?
#
loop_
_entity_poly.entity_id
_entity_poly.type
_entity_poly.pdbx_seq_one_letter_code
_entity_poly.pdbx_strand_id
1 'polypeptide(L)'
;MSKIKNVTVAGSGVLGFQIAFQTAIHGFETTVYDISDEVLEKAKAKFEGLAESHKKDLGATEEQITEARERLHYSSDLAFAVKDADLLIEAVPEDIKIKTEFYKQLSAIAPEKTIFVSNSSTLLPSQFAEVTGRPAQYLNLHFANQIWLRNTAEIMPHPGTDEKITEEIVDFSKAIGMVPVLVKKEVPGYVLNSLLNPFLNAGMQLWIGDYATPETIDKTWMLGTGSPYGPMALYDIIGLTTPYNIYKLQVEKGKTDDKIVLDKLKSTFIDQNKLGISTGEGFYKYPNPSWQSPDFLKVPEADLSKISIKNVVVAGSGVLGFQIAVQCAYFGYKVMVYDVNDEALSKANNRFDVLAEEYKNYLKADEEKIQNTKNNLTYSTDLKASLQDADLLIEAVPESIDIKKDFWEKASEHAPEKTIFASNSSTLLPSRLSTFTDRPEKFIHLHFANHIMVRNMAEIMGSDQTDPTVYNEIVEFAKSIAMLPVELKKEKSGYVLNSLLIPLLVAGLALWANDVADPATIDKTWRIATGAPFGPMAILDLNGMNTNYNILKEIPGELTQKIAEKLKTELIDKGKLGQQSGEGFYKYPDPEWQSKDFLKA
;
A
#
# COMPACT_ATOMS: atom_id res chain seq x y z
N MET A 1 9.02 -31.75 8.97
CA MET A 1 8.46 -32.58 7.87
C MET A 1 7.08 -32.99 8.33
N SER A 2 6.04 -32.52 7.63
CA SER A 2 4.64 -32.72 8.02
C SER A 2 4.28 -34.22 8.10
N LYS A 3 3.42 -34.61 9.05
CA LYS A 3 2.89 -35.98 9.16
C LYS A 3 1.63 -36.18 8.30
N ILE A 4 1.07 -35.09 7.79
CA ILE A 4 -0.10 -35.08 6.91
C ILE A 4 0.25 -35.78 5.59
N LYS A 5 -0.61 -36.70 5.13
CA LYS A 5 -0.48 -37.36 3.83
C LYS A 5 -1.78 -37.29 3.02
N ASN A 6 -2.91 -37.46 3.70
CA ASN A 6 -4.25 -37.45 3.11
C ASN A 6 -4.95 -36.14 3.49
N VAL A 7 -5.28 -35.33 2.49
CA VAL A 7 -5.95 -34.05 2.67
C VAL A 7 -7.34 -34.11 2.04
N THR A 8 -8.36 -33.71 2.79
CA THR A 8 -9.69 -33.48 2.24
C THR A 8 -9.92 -32.00 2.09
N VAL A 9 -10.33 -31.54 0.91
CA VAL A 9 -10.74 -30.15 0.69
C VAL A 9 -12.25 -30.14 0.47
N ALA A 10 -12.98 -29.53 1.40
CA ALA A 10 -14.44 -29.48 1.38
C ALA A 10 -14.93 -28.17 0.78
N GLY A 11 -15.61 -28.26 -0.36
CA GLY A 11 -16.00 -27.13 -1.18
C GLY A 11 -15.08 -27.02 -2.40
N SER A 12 -15.65 -27.15 -3.59
CA SER A 12 -14.93 -27.19 -4.86
C SER A 12 -15.08 -25.88 -5.67
N GLY A 13 -15.32 -24.78 -4.96
CA GLY A 13 -15.42 -23.41 -5.49
C GLY A 13 -14.12 -22.91 -6.14
N VAL A 14 -13.97 -21.60 -6.31
CA VAL A 14 -12.75 -21.04 -6.92
C VAL A 14 -11.51 -21.34 -6.06
N LEU A 15 -11.53 -20.94 -4.79
CA LEU A 15 -10.41 -21.17 -3.87
C LEU A 15 -10.26 -22.64 -3.47
N GLY A 16 -11.36 -23.32 -3.13
CA GLY A 16 -11.29 -24.72 -2.70
C GLY A 16 -10.62 -25.63 -3.74
N PHE A 17 -10.93 -25.45 -5.04
CA PHE A 17 -10.26 -26.24 -6.07
C PHE A 17 -8.81 -25.82 -6.33
N GLN A 18 -8.47 -24.53 -6.16
CA GLN A 18 -7.06 -24.10 -6.18
C GLN A 18 -6.28 -24.79 -5.06
N ILE A 19 -6.79 -24.75 -3.82
CA ILE A 19 -6.15 -25.39 -2.65
C ILE A 19 -5.95 -26.89 -2.90
N ALA A 20 -6.97 -27.57 -3.43
CA ALA A 20 -6.86 -28.99 -3.75
C ALA A 20 -5.77 -29.28 -4.79
N PHE A 21 -5.75 -28.49 -5.88
CA PHE A 21 -4.73 -28.62 -6.92
C PHE A 21 -3.31 -28.37 -6.38
N GLN A 22 -3.11 -27.29 -5.63
CA GLN A 22 -1.82 -26.95 -5.02
C GLN A 22 -1.34 -28.02 -4.04
N THR A 23 -2.27 -28.62 -3.30
CA THR A 23 -1.95 -29.72 -2.37
C THR A 23 -1.53 -30.97 -3.15
N ALA A 24 -2.29 -31.35 -4.19
CA ALA A 24 -2.00 -32.53 -5.00
C ALA A 24 -0.70 -32.42 -5.82
N ILE A 25 -0.40 -31.26 -6.41
CA ILE A 25 0.84 -31.06 -7.18
C ILE A 25 2.09 -31.09 -6.29
N HIS A 26 1.94 -30.87 -4.98
CA HIS A 26 3.01 -31.02 -3.98
C HIS A 26 3.08 -32.42 -3.34
N GLY A 27 2.38 -33.40 -3.90
CA GLY A 27 2.58 -34.81 -3.55
C GLY A 27 1.62 -35.39 -2.50
N PHE A 28 0.59 -34.66 -2.10
CA PHE A 28 -0.39 -35.12 -1.11
C PHE A 28 -1.60 -35.80 -1.78
N GLU A 29 -2.06 -36.91 -1.23
CA GLU A 29 -3.33 -37.53 -1.64
C GLU A 29 -4.47 -36.61 -1.25
N THR A 30 -5.21 -36.10 -2.24
CA THR A 30 -6.16 -35.01 -2.04
C THR A 30 -7.56 -35.40 -2.49
N THR A 31 -8.50 -35.47 -1.56
CA THR A 31 -9.92 -35.71 -1.87
C THR A 31 -10.71 -34.40 -1.88
N VAL A 32 -11.31 -34.06 -3.01
CA VAL A 32 -12.22 -32.94 -3.15
C VAL A 32 -13.64 -33.41 -2.82
N TYR A 33 -14.22 -32.80 -1.79
CA TYR A 33 -15.62 -33.00 -1.41
C TYR A 33 -16.48 -31.84 -1.86
N ASP A 34 -17.68 -32.14 -2.37
CA ASP A 34 -18.75 -31.16 -2.54
C ASP A 34 -20.12 -31.86 -2.40
N ILE A 35 -21.19 -31.09 -2.27
CA ILE A 35 -22.53 -31.60 -1.92
C ILE A 35 -23.18 -32.47 -3.01
N SER A 36 -22.67 -32.45 -4.25
CA SER A 36 -23.18 -33.27 -5.35
C SER A 36 -22.13 -33.52 -6.44
N ASP A 37 -22.29 -34.64 -7.15
CA ASP A 37 -21.45 -34.99 -8.29
C ASP A 37 -21.51 -33.94 -9.41
N GLU A 38 -22.65 -33.26 -9.59
CA GLU A 38 -22.79 -32.19 -10.59
C GLU A 38 -21.82 -31.02 -10.31
N VAL A 39 -21.64 -30.65 -9.05
CA VAL A 39 -20.70 -29.58 -8.67
C VAL A 39 -19.26 -30.06 -8.84
N LEU A 40 -18.98 -31.32 -8.51
CA LEU A 40 -17.66 -31.93 -8.70
C LEU A 40 -17.25 -32.03 -10.18
N GLU A 41 -18.16 -32.32 -11.10
CA GLU A 41 -17.87 -32.29 -12.54
C GLU A 41 -17.46 -30.89 -13.01
N LYS A 42 -18.12 -29.83 -12.48
CA LYS A 42 -17.71 -28.44 -12.75
C LYS A 42 -16.34 -28.13 -12.17
N ALA A 43 -15.97 -28.72 -11.04
CA ALA A 43 -14.64 -28.56 -10.45
C ALA A 43 -13.55 -29.26 -11.28
N LYS A 44 -13.78 -30.50 -11.73
CA LYS A 44 -12.86 -31.25 -12.60
C LYS A 44 -12.51 -30.46 -13.87
N ALA A 45 -13.48 -29.77 -14.45
CA ALA A 45 -13.27 -28.93 -15.64
C ALA A 45 -12.29 -27.76 -15.43
N LYS A 46 -12.02 -27.34 -14.18
CA LYS A 46 -11.07 -26.27 -13.85
C LYS A 46 -9.61 -26.73 -13.91
N PHE A 47 -9.36 -28.05 -13.88
CA PHE A 47 -8.00 -28.61 -13.76
C PHE A 47 -7.08 -28.10 -14.86
N GLU A 48 -7.50 -28.15 -16.13
CA GLU A 48 -6.64 -27.74 -17.25
C GLU A 48 -6.24 -26.27 -17.18
N GLY A 49 -7.15 -25.39 -16.75
CA GLY A 49 -6.85 -23.97 -16.58
C GLY A 49 -5.81 -23.71 -15.47
N LEU A 50 -5.90 -24.45 -14.36
CA LEU A 50 -4.90 -24.37 -13.29
C LEU A 50 -3.58 -24.99 -13.71
N ALA A 51 -3.59 -26.12 -14.43
CA ALA A 51 -2.41 -26.75 -14.97
C ALA A 51 -1.64 -25.80 -15.89
N GLU A 52 -2.33 -25.17 -16.85
CA GLU A 52 -1.67 -24.18 -17.72
C GLU A 52 -1.17 -22.95 -16.96
N SER A 53 -1.90 -22.49 -15.94
CA SER A 53 -1.41 -21.40 -15.09
C SER A 53 -0.11 -21.79 -14.37
N HIS A 54 0.00 -23.01 -13.84
CA HIS A 54 1.22 -23.48 -13.17
C HIS A 54 2.38 -23.71 -14.14
N LYS A 55 2.12 -24.24 -15.34
CA LYS A 55 3.13 -24.38 -16.39
C LYS A 55 3.67 -23.02 -16.80
N LYS A 56 2.78 -22.06 -17.06
CA LYS A 56 3.14 -20.71 -17.49
C LYS A 56 3.86 -19.92 -16.39
N ASP A 57 3.32 -19.92 -15.18
CA ASP A 57 3.74 -19.00 -14.12
C ASP A 57 4.86 -19.58 -13.25
N LEU A 58 4.88 -20.91 -13.05
CA LEU A 58 5.86 -21.60 -12.21
C LEU A 58 6.78 -22.58 -12.97
N GLY A 59 6.54 -22.81 -14.26
CA GLY A 59 7.33 -23.77 -15.04
C GLY A 59 7.07 -25.23 -14.65
N ALA A 60 5.87 -25.57 -14.16
CA ALA A 60 5.51 -26.94 -13.81
C ALA A 60 5.66 -27.89 -15.01
N THR A 61 6.18 -29.10 -14.79
CA THR A 61 6.36 -30.10 -15.84
C THR A 61 5.08 -30.89 -16.11
N GLU A 62 4.94 -31.48 -17.31
CA GLU A 62 3.81 -32.38 -17.61
C GLU A 62 3.74 -33.59 -16.66
N GLU A 63 4.89 -34.05 -16.18
CA GLU A 63 4.97 -35.11 -15.17
C GLU A 63 4.34 -34.65 -13.85
N GLN A 64 4.70 -33.47 -13.34
CA GLN A 64 4.09 -32.91 -12.13
C GLN A 64 2.56 -32.74 -12.28
N ILE A 65 2.09 -32.30 -13.46
CA ILE A 65 0.66 -32.17 -13.74
C ILE A 65 -0.04 -33.54 -13.79
N THR A 66 0.59 -34.54 -14.40
CA THR A 66 0.05 -35.91 -14.48
C THR A 66 -0.07 -36.51 -13.08
N GLU A 67 0.99 -36.42 -12.28
CA GLU A 67 0.97 -36.92 -10.90
C GLU A 67 -0.05 -36.17 -10.03
N ALA A 68 -0.20 -34.84 -10.20
CA ALA A 68 -1.22 -34.07 -9.49
C ALA A 68 -2.63 -34.57 -9.81
N ARG A 69 -2.88 -34.96 -11.07
CA ARG A 69 -4.16 -35.52 -11.49
C ARG A 69 -4.43 -36.87 -10.83
N GLU A 70 -3.41 -37.73 -10.73
CA GLU A 70 -3.52 -39.06 -10.10
C GLU A 70 -3.79 -38.98 -8.60
N ARG A 71 -3.32 -37.93 -7.93
CA ARG A 71 -3.54 -37.67 -6.50
C ARG A 71 -4.86 -36.96 -6.19
N LEU A 72 -5.62 -36.52 -7.19
CA LEU A 72 -6.91 -35.86 -7.00
C LEU A 72 -8.07 -36.85 -7.09
N HIS A 73 -8.71 -37.06 -5.95
CA HIS A 73 -9.92 -37.86 -5.81
C HIS A 73 -11.14 -36.96 -5.61
N TYR A 74 -12.34 -37.46 -5.94
CA TYR A 74 -13.57 -36.68 -5.87
C TYR A 74 -14.67 -37.55 -5.25
N SER A 75 -15.42 -37.00 -4.30
CA SER A 75 -16.57 -37.69 -3.72
C SER A 75 -17.63 -36.71 -3.22
N SER A 76 -18.90 -37.00 -3.50
CA SER A 76 -20.03 -36.30 -2.88
C SER A 76 -20.52 -36.96 -1.58
N ASP A 77 -19.92 -38.10 -1.19
CA ASP A 77 -20.11 -38.73 0.12
C ASP A 77 -19.07 -38.20 1.10
N LEU A 78 -19.54 -37.40 2.08
CA LEU A 78 -18.69 -36.79 3.09
C LEU A 78 -17.98 -37.83 3.97
N ALA A 79 -18.66 -38.92 4.33
CA ALA A 79 -18.08 -39.97 5.17
C ALA A 79 -16.94 -40.68 4.44
N PHE A 80 -17.13 -40.97 3.14
CA PHE A 80 -16.06 -41.49 2.31
C PHE A 80 -14.91 -40.48 2.16
N ALA A 81 -15.23 -39.20 1.96
CA ALA A 81 -14.23 -38.18 1.71
C ALA A 81 -13.29 -37.93 2.90
N VAL A 82 -13.72 -38.16 4.14
CA VAL A 82 -12.92 -37.93 5.35
C VAL A 82 -12.38 -39.19 6.01
N LYS A 83 -12.72 -40.39 5.50
CA LYS A 83 -12.46 -41.69 6.15
C LYS A 83 -11.01 -41.89 6.62
N ASP A 84 -10.04 -41.37 5.86
CA ASP A 84 -8.60 -41.52 6.10
C ASP A 84 -7.88 -40.17 6.32
N ALA A 85 -8.63 -39.06 6.32
CA ALA A 85 -8.09 -37.71 6.30
C ALA A 85 -7.18 -37.42 7.51
N ASP A 86 -5.98 -36.91 7.23
CA ASP A 86 -5.09 -36.33 8.25
C ASP A 86 -5.41 -34.85 8.46
N LEU A 87 -5.76 -34.15 7.37
CA LEU A 87 -6.15 -32.75 7.35
C LEU A 87 -7.45 -32.56 6.54
N LEU A 88 -8.39 -31.79 7.08
CA LEU A 88 -9.55 -31.28 6.36
C LEU A 88 -9.44 -29.75 6.22
N ILE A 89 -9.46 -29.25 4.99
CA ILE A 89 -9.52 -27.83 4.67
C ILE A 89 -10.94 -27.47 4.22
N GLU A 90 -11.65 -26.70 5.03
CA GLU A 90 -13.02 -26.26 4.78
C GLU A 90 -13.03 -24.96 3.97
N ALA A 91 -13.67 -25.02 2.80
CA ALA A 91 -13.92 -23.92 1.87
C ALA A 91 -15.38 -23.93 1.36
N VAL A 92 -16.32 -24.23 2.26
CA VAL A 92 -17.77 -24.21 2.01
C VAL A 92 -18.31 -22.75 2.11
N PRO A 93 -19.58 -22.47 1.76
CA PRO A 93 -20.12 -21.11 1.80
C PRO A 93 -19.88 -20.38 3.13
N GLU A 94 -19.58 -19.08 3.05
CA GLU A 94 -19.27 -18.20 4.18
C GLU A 94 -20.55 -17.82 4.97
N ASP A 95 -21.24 -18.83 5.52
CA ASP A 95 -22.43 -18.68 6.35
C ASP A 95 -22.26 -19.47 7.66
N ILE A 96 -22.58 -18.82 8.78
CA ILE A 96 -22.39 -19.39 10.12
C ILE A 96 -23.23 -20.66 10.30
N LYS A 97 -24.48 -20.70 9.82
CA LYS A 97 -25.35 -21.87 9.99
C LYS A 97 -24.85 -23.05 9.16
N ILE A 98 -24.47 -22.79 7.90
CA ILE A 98 -23.91 -23.81 7.01
C ILE A 98 -22.64 -24.41 7.61
N LYS A 99 -21.68 -23.58 8.03
CA LYS A 99 -20.43 -24.06 8.64
C LYS A 99 -20.67 -24.81 9.95
N THR A 100 -21.57 -24.31 10.80
CA THR A 100 -21.93 -24.97 12.07
C THR A 100 -22.47 -26.38 11.81
N GLU A 101 -23.41 -26.53 10.89
CA GLU A 101 -23.99 -27.83 10.56
C GLU A 101 -22.97 -28.77 9.91
N PHE A 102 -22.13 -28.23 9.01
CA PHE A 102 -21.04 -28.96 8.40
C PHE A 102 -20.06 -29.52 9.44
N TYR A 103 -19.61 -28.72 10.41
CA TYR A 103 -18.73 -29.19 11.48
C TYR A 103 -19.39 -30.21 12.41
N LYS A 104 -20.69 -30.10 12.71
CA LYS A 104 -21.41 -31.12 13.48
C LYS A 104 -21.40 -32.48 12.78
N GLN A 105 -21.69 -32.49 11.49
CA GLN A 105 -21.68 -33.72 10.69
C GLN A 105 -20.28 -34.31 10.66
N LEU A 106 -19.26 -33.49 10.36
CA LEU A 106 -17.86 -33.91 10.34
C LEU A 106 -17.37 -34.48 11.66
N SER A 107 -17.72 -33.85 12.78
CA SER A 107 -17.28 -34.27 14.12
C SER A 107 -17.66 -35.72 14.41
N ALA A 108 -18.80 -36.18 13.87
CA ALA A 108 -19.30 -37.54 14.06
C ALA A 108 -18.62 -38.60 13.20
N ILE A 109 -17.99 -38.23 12.07
CA ILE A 109 -17.52 -39.18 11.04
C ILE A 109 -16.02 -39.09 10.75
N ALA A 110 -15.37 -37.96 11.05
CA ALA A 110 -13.95 -37.79 10.79
C ALA A 110 -13.11 -38.52 11.85
N PRO A 111 -12.04 -39.22 11.46
CA PRO A 111 -11.10 -39.86 12.40
C PRO A 111 -10.63 -38.89 13.50
N GLU A 112 -10.42 -39.36 14.73
CA GLU A 112 -9.96 -38.50 15.85
C GLU A 112 -8.65 -37.75 15.54
N LYS A 113 -7.78 -38.35 14.71
CA LYS A 113 -6.51 -37.73 14.28
C LYS A 113 -6.68 -36.49 13.39
N THR A 114 -7.82 -36.33 12.71
CA THR A 114 -7.97 -35.33 11.64
C THR A 114 -7.93 -33.91 12.20
N ILE A 115 -7.04 -33.09 11.66
CA ILE A 115 -6.96 -31.65 11.92
C ILE A 115 -8.00 -30.95 11.05
N PHE A 116 -8.78 -30.05 11.64
CA PHE A 116 -9.74 -29.24 10.89
C PHE A 116 -9.19 -27.83 10.71
N VAL A 117 -9.19 -27.32 9.48
CA VAL A 117 -8.88 -25.92 9.21
C VAL A 117 -9.94 -25.27 8.34
N SER A 118 -10.21 -23.98 8.57
CA SER A 118 -11.12 -23.18 7.71
C SER A 118 -10.37 -22.17 6.85
N ASN A 119 -10.76 -22.06 5.58
CA ASN A 119 -10.34 -21.00 4.67
C ASN A 119 -11.23 -19.74 4.76
N SER A 120 -11.95 -19.55 5.87
CA SER A 120 -12.79 -18.36 6.07
C SER A 120 -11.96 -17.08 6.04
N SER A 121 -12.43 -16.05 5.33
CA SER A 121 -11.74 -14.75 5.24
C SER A 121 -12.16 -13.78 6.36
N THR A 122 -13.30 -14.00 7.00
CA THR A 122 -13.89 -13.04 7.97
C THR A 122 -14.32 -13.64 9.30
N LEU A 123 -14.61 -14.94 9.35
CA LEU A 123 -15.05 -15.62 10.56
C LEU A 123 -13.86 -16.12 11.35
N LEU A 124 -13.97 -16.04 12.68
CA LEU A 124 -12.91 -16.37 13.61
C LEU A 124 -12.98 -17.86 13.99
N PRO A 125 -11.83 -18.53 14.20
CA PRO A 125 -11.80 -19.94 14.59
C PRO A 125 -12.52 -20.20 15.93
N SER A 126 -12.44 -19.27 16.88
CA SER A 126 -13.18 -19.38 18.15
C SER A 126 -14.70 -19.50 17.98
N GLN A 127 -15.27 -19.03 16.87
CA GLN A 127 -16.71 -19.14 16.60
C GLN A 127 -17.15 -20.59 16.32
N PHE A 128 -16.23 -21.45 15.87
CA PHE A 128 -16.52 -22.82 15.48
C PHE A 128 -15.78 -23.89 16.31
N ALA A 129 -14.77 -23.49 17.08
CA ALA A 129 -13.90 -24.40 17.84
C ALA A 129 -14.68 -25.48 18.61
N GLU A 130 -15.67 -25.10 19.40
CA GLU A 130 -16.46 -26.05 20.20
C GLU A 130 -17.31 -26.99 19.34
N VAL A 131 -17.92 -26.49 18.26
CA VAL A 131 -18.80 -27.31 17.41
C VAL A 131 -18.03 -28.34 16.57
N THR A 132 -16.71 -28.16 16.42
CA THR A 132 -15.87 -29.18 15.80
C THR A 132 -15.76 -30.47 16.62
N GLY A 133 -16.04 -30.41 17.93
CA GLY A 133 -15.80 -31.51 18.88
C GLY A 133 -14.31 -31.82 19.10
N ARG A 134 -13.41 -31.04 18.52
CA ARG A 134 -11.95 -31.16 18.63
C ARG A 134 -11.27 -29.79 18.65
N PRO A 135 -11.63 -28.89 19.58
CA PRO A 135 -11.15 -27.50 19.58
C PRO A 135 -9.62 -27.39 19.55
N ALA A 136 -8.90 -28.31 20.22
CA ALA A 136 -7.44 -28.37 20.21
C ALA A 136 -6.82 -28.64 18.82
N GLN A 137 -7.56 -29.28 17.90
CA GLN A 137 -7.15 -29.61 16.54
C GLN A 137 -7.85 -28.73 15.49
N TYR A 138 -8.31 -27.54 15.88
CA TYR A 138 -9.00 -26.60 15.01
C TYR A 138 -8.34 -25.23 14.98
N LEU A 139 -8.22 -24.65 13.79
CA LEU A 139 -7.71 -23.30 13.52
C LEU A 139 -8.15 -22.82 12.13
N ASN A 140 -7.85 -21.59 11.76
CA ASN A 140 -8.02 -21.15 10.38
C ASN A 140 -6.70 -21.26 9.59
N LEU A 141 -6.82 -21.61 8.31
CA LEU A 141 -5.77 -21.62 7.30
C LEU A 141 -6.30 -20.94 6.04
N HIS A 142 -5.99 -19.66 5.89
CA HIS A 142 -6.54 -18.79 4.87
C HIS A 142 -5.59 -18.57 3.70
N PHE A 143 -6.13 -18.65 2.49
CA PHE A 143 -5.44 -18.55 1.21
C PHE A 143 -6.00 -17.41 0.35
N ALA A 144 -5.12 -16.70 -0.35
CA ALA A 144 -5.51 -15.67 -1.32
C ALA A 144 -5.73 -16.26 -2.72
N ASN A 145 -6.54 -15.62 -3.57
CA ASN A 145 -6.75 -16.11 -4.95
C ASN A 145 -5.42 -16.13 -5.74
N GLN A 146 -5.28 -17.07 -6.67
CA GLN A 146 -4.02 -17.38 -7.36
C GLN A 146 -2.94 -17.84 -6.38
N ILE A 147 -3.24 -18.84 -5.54
CA ILE A 147 -2.37 -19.28 -4.42
C ILE A 147 -0.95 -19.64 -4.83
N TRP A 148 -0.70 -20.01 -6.10
CA TRP A 148 0.64 -20.30 -6.61
C TRP A 148 1.49 -19.05 -6.85
N LEU A 149 0.86 -17.90 -7.10
CA LEU A 149 1.51 -16.59 -7.23
C LEU A 149 1.46 -15.79 -5.92
N ARG A 150 0.33 -15.85 -5.22
CA ARG A 150 0.07 -15.18 -3.93
C ARG A 150 0.23 -16.19 -2.81
N ASN A 151 1.40 -16.81 -2.73
CA ASN A 151 1.66 -18.00 -1.93
C ASN A 151 1.78 -17.73 -0.42
N THR A 152 0.99 -16.81 0.14
CA THR A 152 0.83 -16.68 1.60
C THR A 152 -0.23 -17.64 2.13
N ALA A 153 0.07 -18.32 3.23
CA ALA A 153 -0.91 -19.09 4.01
C ALA A 153 -1.06 -18.46 5.39
N GLU A 154 -2.18 -17.78 5.65
CA GLU A 154 -2.44 -17.12 6.94
C GLU A 154 -3.00 -18.13 7.94
N ILE A 155 -2.24 -18.41 8.99
CA ILE A 155 -2.52 -19.44 9.99
C ILE A 155 -2.96 -18.74 11.27
N MET A 156 -4.21 -18.93 11.68
CA MET A 156 -4.79 -18.24 12.83
C MET A 156 -5.34 -19.28 13.80
N PRO A 157 -4.58 -19.65 14.85
CA PRO A 157 -5.11 -20.43 15.96
C PRO A 157 -6.12 -19.60 16.78
N HIS A 158 -7.05 -20.28 17.44
CA HIS A 158 -7.81 -19.70 18.55
C HIS A 158 -7.11 -20.04 19.88
N PRO A 159 -7.47 -19.42 21.01
CA PRO A 159 -6.78 -19.66 22.28
C PRO A 159 -6.74 -21.11 22.78
N GLY A 160 -7.62 -21.97 22.29
CA GLY A 160 -7.65 -23.40 22.64
C GLY A 160 -6.97 -24.33 21.63
N THR A 161 -6.43 -23.82 20.52
CA THR A 161 -5.67 -24.65 19.55
C THR A 161 -4.36 -25.13 20.19
N ASP A 162 -4.02 -26.41 20.03
CA ASP A 162 -2.72 -26.94 20.47
C ASP A 162 -1.59 -26.35 19.60
N GLU A 163 -0.53 -25.88 20.25
CA GLU A 163 0.65 -25.29 19.59
C GLU A 163 1.27 -26.28 18.58
N LYS A 164 1.28 -27.57 18.88
CA LYS A 164 1.79 -28.61 17.96
C LYS A 164 0.96 -28.72 16.68
N ILE A 165 -0.34 -28.48 16.77
CA ILE A 165 -1.23 -28.45 15.60
C ILE A 165 -0.92 -27.22 14.76
N THR A 166 -0.67 -26.08 15.40
CA THR A 166 -0.24 -24.86 14.71
C THR A 166 1.09 -25.09 13.98
N GLU A 167 2.08 -25.69 14.64
CA GLU A 167 3.38 -26.06 14.03
C GLU A 167 3.20 -27.04 12.86
N GLU A 168 2.31 -28.03 12.99
CA GLU A 168 2.04 -29.00 11.93
C GLU A 168 1.39 -28.35 10.69
N ILE A 169 0.52 -27.36 10.88
CA ILE A 169 -0.06 -26.58 9.78
C ILE A 169 0.96 -25.61 9.17
N VAL A 170 1.89 -25.06 9.96
CA VAL A 170 3.04 -24.31 9.42
C VAL A 170 3.89 -25.20 8.52
N ASP A 171 4.23 -26.40 8.98
CA ASP A 171 5.01 -27.38 8.22
C ASP A 171 4.28 -27.84 6.95
N PHE A 172 2.97 -28.07 7.04
CA PHE A 172 2.13 -28.39 5.88
C PHE A 172 2.14 -27.24 4.86
N SER A 173 1.94 -26.00 5.32
CA SER A 173 1.93 -24.81 4.44
C SER A 173 3.24 -24.68 3.66
N LYS A 174 4.39 -24.88 4.32
CA LYS A 174 5.69 -24.92 3.64
C LYS A 174 5.79 -26.06 2.62
N ALA A 175 5.29 -27.24 2.97
CA ALA A 175 5.34 -28.41 2.11
C ALA A 175 4.50 -28.26 0.82
N ILE A 176 3.44 -27.45 0.85
CA ILE A 176 2.64 -27.09 -0.33
C ILE A 176 3.10 -25.80 -1.01
N GLY A 177 4.34 -25.35 -0.76
CA GLY A 177 4.96 -24.20 -1.44
C GLY A 177 4.48 -22.83 -0.95
N MET A 178 3.80 -22.76 0.19
CA MET A 178 3.31 -21.53 0.78
C MET A 178 4.30 -20.95 1.79
N VAL A 179 4.31 -19.62 1.90
CA VAL A 179 4.94 -18.84 2.95
C VAL A 179 3.95 -18.73 4.13
N PRO A 180 4.22 -19.38 5.27
CA PRO A 180 3.33 -19.31 6.43
C PRO A 180 3.33 -17.91 7.04
N VAL A 181 2.14 -17.39 7.32
CA VAL A 181 1.89 -16.11 8.00
C VAL A 181 1.15 -16.42 9.29
N LEU A 182 1.88 -16.48 10.41
CA LEU A 182 1.29 -16.80 11.70
C LEU A 182 0.58 -15.58 12.30
N VAL A 183 -0.73 -15.70 12.50
CA VAL A 183 -1.59 -14.72 13.16
C VAL A 183 -1.70 -15.06 14.64
N LYS A 184 -0.98 -14.32 15.49
CA LYS A 184 -0.81 -14.61 16.92
C LYS A 184 -2.07 -14.34 17.75
N LYS A 185 -2.98 -13.50 17.26
CA LYS A 185 -4.28 -13.23 17.87
C LYS A 185 -5.35 -13.11 16.81
N GLU A 186 -6.53 -13.64 17.13
CA GLU A 186 -7.69 -13.63 16.25
C GLU A 186 -8.05 -12.21 15.81
N VAL A 187 -8.12 -12.00 14.49
CA VAL A 187 -8.56 -10.76 13.88
C VAL A 187 -9.31 -11.06 12.58
N PRO A 188 -10.49 -10.45 12.36
CA PRO A 188 -11.16 -10.55 11.06
C PRO A 188 -10.28 -9.94 9.96
N GLY A 189 -10.13 -10.64 8.83
CA GLY A 189 -9.30 -10.16 7.72
C GLY A 189 -7.78 -10.39 7.90
N TYR A 190 -7.36 -11.11 8.95
CA TYR A 190 -5.98 -11.55 9.14
C TYR A 190 -4.96 -10.40 9.05
N VAL A 191 -3.78 -10.61 8.47
CA VAL A 191 -2.77 -9.59 8.24
C VAL A 191 -3.03 -8.90 6.90
N LEU A 192 -3.23 -9.68 5.83
CA LEU A 192 -3.34 -9.13 4.47
C LEU A 192 -4.53 -8.17 4.32
N ASN A 193 -5.75 -8.63 4.62
CA ASN A 193 -6.93 -7.79 4.39
C ASN A 193 -7.03 -6.63 5.39
N SER A 194 -6.43 -6.78 6.58
CA SER A 194 -6.27 -5.67 7.53
C SER A 194 -5.42 -4.53 6.97
N LEU A 195 -4.41 -4.83 6.14
CA LEU A 195 -3.60 -3.83 5.43
C LEU A 195 -4.27 -3.34 4.14
N LEU A 196 -4.77 -4.29 3.35
CA LEU A 196 -5.25 -4.07 1.99
C LEU A 196 -6.54 -3.24 1.97
N ASN A 197 -7.49 -3.50 2.86
CA ASN A 197 -8.78 -2.84 2.84
C ASN A 197 -8.67 -1.33 3.13
N PRO A 198 -7.96 -0.85 4.18
CA PRO A 198 -7.77 0.59 4.40
C PRO A 198 -7.07 1.28 3.23
N PHE A 199 -6.05 0.64 2.65
CA PHE A 199 -5.32 1.17 1.49
C PHE A 199 -6.22 1.33 0.25
N LEU A 200 -6.94 0.26 -0.11
CA LEU A 200 -7.86 0.29 -1.26
C LEU A 200 -9.01 1.29 -1.04
N ASN A 201 -9.58 1.31 0.16
CA ASN A 201 -10.64 2.26 0.50
C ASN A 201 -10.16 3.71 0.39
N ALA A 202 -8.94 4.02 0.80
CA ALA A 202 -8.37 5.35 0.62
C ALA A 202 -8.29 5.76 -0.86
N GLY A 203 -7.84 4.85 -1.73
CA GLY A 203 -7.83 5.07 -3.18
C GLY A 203 -9.24 5.28 -3.75
N MET A 204 -10.20 4.45 -3.30
CA MET A 204 -11.60 4.57 -3.69
C MET A 204 -12.21 5.92 -3.28
N GLN A 205 -11.88 6.43 -2.09
CA GLN A 205 -12.33 7.74 -1.63
C GLN A 205 -11.72 8.89 -2.42
N LEU A 206 -10.45 8.77 -2.85
CA LEU A 206 -9.82 9.75 -3.74
C LEU A 206 -10.55 9.82 -5.09
N TRP A 207 -10.92 8.66 -5.66
CA TRP A 207 -11.64 8.58 -6.92
C TRP A 207 -13.11 8.99 -6.82
N ILE A 208 -13.84 8.54 -5.78
CA ILE A 208 -15.25 8.91 -5.58
C ILE A 208 -15.38 10.40 -5.33
N GLY A 209 -14.48 10.93 -4.52
CA GLY A 209 -14.39 12.35 -4.27
C GLY A 209 -13.99 13.15 -5.50
N ASP A 210 -13.58 12.56 -6.62
CA ASP A 210 -13.06 13.30 -7.78
C ASP A 210 -11.85 14.19 -7.43
N TYR A 211 -11.00 13.75 -6.49
CA TYR A 211 -9.75 14.45 -6.15
C TYR A 211 -8.68 14.26 -7.22
N ALA A 212 -8.61 13.08 -7.82
CA ALA A 212 -7.64 12.70 -8.85
C ALA A 212 -8.24 11.64 -9.80
N THR A 213 -7.65 11.48 -10.99
CA THR A 213 -8.04 10.37 -11.90
C THR A 213 -7.46 9.04 -11.41
N PRO A 214 -7.99 7.89 -11.85
CA PRO A 214 -7.42 6.59 -11.49
C PRO A 214 -5.92 6.48 -11.82
N GLU A 215 -5.51 7.00 -12.99
CA GLU A 215 -4.11 7.03 -13.41
C GLU A 215 -3.26 7.88 -12.47
N THR A 216 -3.71 9.07 -12.09
CA THR A 216 -2.97 9.94 -11.18
C THR A 216 -2.81 9.30 -9.80
N ILE A 217 -3.85 8.63 -9.30
CA ILE A 217 -3.80 7.88 -8.03
C ILE A 217 -2.73 6.78 -8.11
N ASP A 218 -2.74 5.99 -9.18
CA ASP A 218 -1.79 4.89 -9.33
C ASP A 218 -0.35 5.37 -9.58
N LYS A 219 -0.15 6.37 -10.44
CA LYS A 219 1.17 6.98 -10.68
C LYS A 219 1.79 7.48 -9.38
N THR A 220 1.00 8.16 -8.56
CA THR A 220 1.45 8.70 -7.28
C THR A 220 1.93 7.59 -6.35
N TRP A 221 1.15 6.52 -6.21
CA TRP A 221 1.54 5.38 -5.39
C TRP A 221 2.79 4.69 -5.92
N MET A 222 2.83 4.41 -7.22
CA MET A 222 3.93 3.70 -7.88
C MET A 222 5.23 4.48 -7.79
N LEU A 223 5.20 5.80 -8.06
CA LEU A 223 6.40 6.64 -8.01
C LEU A 223 6.86 6.92 -6.58
N GLY A 224 5.93 7.12 -5.64
CA GLY A 224 6.24 7.38 -4.23
C GLY A 224 6.82 6.17 -3.50
N THR A 225 6.44 4.95 -3.89
CA THR A 225 6.77 3.71 -3.16
C THR A 225 7.60 2.70 -3.95
N GLY A 226 7.68 2.81 -5.28
CA GLY A 226 8.25 1.77 -6.15
C GLY A 226 7.36 0.54 -6.31
N SER A 227 6.10 0.59 -5.86
CA SER A 227 5.11 -0.48 -6.08
C SER A 227 4.91 -0.73 -7.58
N PRO A 228 4.76 -2.00 -8.03
CA PRO A 228 4.58 -2.33 -9.45
C PRO A 228 3.24 -1.86 -10.03
N TYR A 229 2.26 -1.59 -9.18
CA TYR A 229 0.96 -1.04 -9.55
C TYR A 229 0.32 -0.29 -8.37
N GLY A 230 -0.67 0.55 -8.66
CA GLY A 230 -1.43 1.30 -7.67
C GLY A 230 -2.77 0.64 -7.25
N PRO A 231 -3.52 1.28 -6.34
CA PRO A 231 -4.77 0.73 -5.83
C PRO A 231 -5.87 0.55 -6.88
N MET A 232 -5.90 1.38 -7.94
CA MET A 232 -6.94 1.28 -8.97
C MET A 232 -6.71 0.07 -9.87
N ALA A 233 -5.47 -0.15 -10.29
CA ALA A 233 -5.07 -1.38 -10.96
C ALA A 233 -5.33 -2.63 -10.08
N LEU A 234 -5.12 -2.52 -8.77
CA LEU A 234 -5.38 -3.62 -7.84
C LEU A 234 -6.88 -3.95 -7.72
N TYR A 235 -7.77 -2.96 -7.82
CA TYR A 235 -9.21 -3.22 -7.94
C TYR A 235 -9.56 -4.02 -9.19
N ASP A 236 -8.95 -3.74 -10.34
CA ASP A 236 -9.17 -4.49 -11.57
C ASP A 236 -8.60 -5.92 -11.52
N ILE A 237 -7.49 -6.11 -10.80
CA ILE A 237 -6.88 -7.43 -10.53
C ILE A 237 -7.80 -8.27 -9.63
N ILE A 238 -8.33 -7.68 -8.56
CA ILE A 238 -9.27 -8.35 -7.64
C ILE A 238 -10.61 -8.62 -8.32
N GLY A 239 -11.03 -7.70 -9.19
CA GLY A 239 -12.32 -7.69 -9.86
C GLY A 239 -13.37 -6.90 -9.08
N LEU A 240 -14.04 -5.96 -9.76
CA LEU A 240 -14.89 -4.92 -9.16
C LEU A 240 -16.19 -5.44 -8.51
N THR A 241 -16.58 -6.68 -8.79
CA THR A 241 -17.73 -7.33 -8.12
C THR A 241 -17.46 -7.53 -6.62
N THR A 242 -16.24 -7.88 -6.26
CA THR A 242 -15.83 -8.12 -4.86
C THR A 242 -15.97 -6.87 -3.99
N PRO A 243 -15.33 -5.73 -4.31
CA PRO A 243 -15.50 -4.51 -3.53
C PRO A 243 -16.94 -4.00 -3.55
N TYR A 244 -17.67 -4.14 -4.66
CA TYR A 244 -19.09 -3.78 -4.71
C TYR A 244 -19.91 -4.54 -3.66
N ASN A 245 -19.73 -5.86 -3.55
CA ASN A 245 -20.43 -6.68 -2.56
C ASN A 245 -20.01 -6.37 -1.12
N ILE A 246 -18.74 -6.04 -0.89
CA ILE A 246 -18.25 -5.57 0.42
C ILE A 246 -18.98 -4.29 0.82
N TYR A 247 -18.99 -3.27 -0.04
CA TYR A 247 -19.68 -2.01 0.25
C TYR A 247 -21.20 -2.22 0.43
N LYS A 248 -21.81 -3.08 -0.38
CA LYS A 248 -23.23 -3.44 -0.24
C LYS A 248 -23.53 -3.99 1.16
N LEU A 249 -22.70 -4.94 1.62
CA LEU A 249 -22.84 -5.52 2.96
C LEU A 249 -22.64 -4.48 4.06
N GLN A 250 -21.71 -3.54 3.91
CA GLN A 250 -21.51 -2.46 4.89
C GLN A 250 -22.73 -1.52 4.97
N VAL A 251 -23.32 -1.19 3.82
CA VAL A 251 -24.56 -0.40 3.78
C VAL A 251 -25.72 -1.16 4.44
N GLU A 252 -25.87 -2.46 4.17
CA GLU A 252 -26.87 -3.32 4.82
C GLU A 252 -26.66 -3.43 6.34
N LYS A 253 -25.41 -3.33 6.80
CA LYS A 253 -25.03 -3.27 8.22
C LYS A 253 -25.14 -1.87 8.84
N GLY A 254 -25.61 -0.87 8.09
CA GLY A 254 -25.93 0.46 8.59
C GLY A 254 -24.87 1.54 8.31
N LYS A 255 -23.79 1.24 7.57
CA LYS A 255 -22.80 2.24 7.16
C LYS A 255 -23.30 3.02 5.94
N THR A 256 -24.28 3.90 6.14
CA THR A 256 -25.01 4.58 5.06
C THR A 256 -24.15 5.47 4.17
N ASP A 257 -23.04 5.99 4.67
CA ASP A 257 -22.11 6.84 3.90
C ASP A 257 -21.45 6.07 2.74
N ASP A 258 -21.35 4.74 2.85
CA ASP A 258 -20.85 3.89 1.78
C ASP A 258 -21.83 3.76 0.60
N LYS A 259 -23.07 4.26 0.73
CA LYS A 259 -24.06 4.21 -0.35
C LYS A 259 -23.59 4.96 -1.60
N ILE A 260 -22.90 6.09 -1.42
CA ILE A 260 -22.34 6.87 -2.54
C ILE A 260 -21.31 6.04 -3.31
N VAL A 261 -20.48 5.28 -2.59
CA VAL A 261 -19.50 4.35 -3.18
C VAL A 261 -20.21 3.27 -3.98
N LEU A 262 -21.21 2.64 -3.36
CA LEU A 262 -22.00 1.58 -3.96
C LEU A 262 -22.66 2.03 -5.27
N ASP A 263 -23.30 3.20 -5.26
CA ASP A 263 -24.00 3.75 -6.42
C ASP A 263 -23.04 4.12 -7.56
N LYS A 264 -21.87 4.71 -7.25
CA LYS A 264 -20.83 5.06 -8.26
C LYS A 264 -20.23 3.80 -8.88
N LEU A 265 -19.89 2.78 -8.07
CA LEU A 265 -19.41 1.49 -8.55
C LEU A 265 -20.45 0.78 -9.43
N LYS A 266 -21.71 0.78 -8.99
CA LYS A 266 -22.80 0.14 -9.74
C LYS A 266 -22.95 0.74 -11.13
N SER A 267 -23.10 2.07 -11.20
CA SER A 267 -23.37 2.80 -12.44
C SER A 267 -22.17 2.83 -13.39
N THR A 268 -20.95 2.87 -12.86
CA THR A 268 -19.73 3.00 -13.66
C THR A 268 -19.24 1.63 -14.16
N PHE A 269 -19.36 0.58 -13.33
CA PHE A 269 -18.71 -0.70 -13.60
C PHE A 269 -19.68 -1.87 -13.67
N ILE A 270 -20.47 -2.10 -12.63
CA ILE A 270 -21.29 -3.32 -12.51
C ILE A 270 -22.34 -3.40 -13.62
N ASP A 271 -23.10 -2.33 -13.83
CA ASP A 271 -24.17 -2.30 -14.85
C ASP A 271 -23.63 -2.33 -16.27
N GLN A 272 -22.36 -1.97 -16.46
CA GLN A 272 -21.68 -1.95 -17.75
C GLN A 272 -20.85 -3.22 -18.01
N ASN A 273 -20.85 -4.19 -17.08
CA ASN A 273 -20.00 -5.39 -17.13
C ASN A 273 -18.50 -5.08 -17.30
N LYS A 274 -18.03 -3.98 -16.68
CA LYS A 274 -16.62 -3.59 -16.61
C LYS A 274 -16.04 -4.02 -15.27
N LEU A 275 -15.77 -5.31 -15.14
CA LEU A 275 -15.44 -5.95 -13.86
C LEU A 275 -13.94 -6.07 -13.60
N GLY A 276 -13.07 -5.52 -14.47
CA GLY A 276 -11.61 -5.60 -14.38
C GLY A 276 -11.03 -6.55 -15.44
N ILE A 277 -9.95 -7.27 -15.07
CA ILE A 277 -9.22 -8.15 -16.00
C ILE A 277 -10.14 -9.20 -16.64
N SER A 278 -11.07 -9.77 -15.87
CA SER A 278 -11.95 -10.87 -16.30
C SER A 278 -12.88 -10.49 -17.46
N THR A 279 -13.19 -9.21 -17.62
CA THR A 279 -14.08 -8.70 -18.69
C THR A 279 -13.33 -7.83 -19.69
N GLY A 280 -12.01 -7.71 -19.57
CA GLY A 280 -11.18 -6.88 -20.45
C GLY A 280 -11.22 -5.38 -20.14
N GLU A 281 -12.01 -4.93 -19.16
CA GLU A 281 -12.15 -3.52 -18.81
C GLU A 281 -12.65 -3.36 -17.37
N GLY A 282 -12.06 -2.40 -16.65
CA GLY A 282 -12.45 -1.90 -15.34
C GLY A 282 -12.06 -0.42 -15.23
N PHE A 283 -11.23 -0.04 -14.26
CA PHE A 283 -10.55 1.25 -14.26
C PHE A 283 -9.62 1.42 -15.48
N TYR A 284 -9.06 0.32 -15.97
CA TYR A 284 -8.21 0.26 -17.14
C TYR A 284 -8.76 -0.71 -18.20
N LYS A 285 -8.20 -0.62 -19.41
CA LYS A 285 -8.50 -1.55 -20.52
C LYS A 285 -7.41 -2.62 -20.62
N TYR A 286 -7.81 -3.88 -20.80
CA TYR A 286 -6.93 -5.04 -20.87
C TYR A 286 -6.97 -5.67 -22.28
N PRO A 287 -5.90 -6.37 -22.72
CA PRO A 287 -4.75 -6.86 -21.96
C PRO A 287 -3.60 -5.86 -21.75
N ASN A 288 -3.64 -4.68 -22.36
CA ASN A 288 -2.55 -3.69 -22.32
C ASN A 288 -2.95 -2.43 -21.53
N PRO A 289 -3.09 -2.51 -20.20
CA PRO A 289 -3.50 -1.36 -19.41
C PRO A 289 -2.41 -0.28 -19.39
N SER A 290 -2.80 0.98 -19.32
CA SER A 290 -1.87 2.12 -19.40
C SER A 290 -0.81 2.13 -18.30
N TRP A 291 -1.11 1.57 -17.11
CA TRP A 291 -0.16 1.48 -16.00
C TRP A 291 1.01 0.50 -16.26
N GLN A 292 0.90 -0.39 -17.26
CA GLN A 292 2.00 -1.24 -17.71
C GLN A 292 2.86 -0.59 -18.80
N SER A 293 2.46 0.59 -19.31
CA SER A 293 3.25 1.31 -20.31
C SER A 293 4.58 1.76 -19.70
N PRO A 294 5.72 1.60 -20.41
CA PRO A 294 7.00 2.13 -19.95
C PRO A 294 6.98 3.66 -19.79
N ASP A 295 6.08 4.36 -20.49
CA ASP A 295 5.92 5.81 -20.37
C ASP A 295 4.94 6.23 -19.26
N PHE A 296 4.33 5.29 -18.51
CA PHE A 296 3.30 5.63 -17.53
C PHE A 296 3.80 6.59 -16.44
N LEU A 297 5.01 6.33 -15.93
CA LEU A 297 5.68 7.16 -14.91
C LEU A 297 6.64 8.18 -15.50
N LYS A 298 6.74 8.28 -16.84
CA LYS A 298 7.64 9.22 -17.49
C LYS A 298 7.14 10.64 -17.30
N VAL A 299 8.05 11.54 -16.94
CA VAL A 299 7.77 12.97 -16.84
C VAL A 299 7.48 13.51 -18.25
N PRO A 300 6.32 14.16 -18.48
CA PRO A 300 6.05 14.82 -19.76
C PRO A 300 7.04 15.97 -20.00
N GLU A 301 7.36 16.24 -21.27
CA GLU A 301 8.17 17.40 -21.63
C GLU A 301 7.44 18.70 -21.26
N ALA A 302 8.20 19.66 -20.71
CA ALA A 302 7.68 20.97 -20.37
C ALA A 302 7.55 21.86 -21.62
N ASP A 303 6.44 22.59 -21.71
CA ASP A 303 6.30 23.70 -22.64
C ASP A 303 6.95 24.96 -22.05
N LEU A 304 8.24 25.13 -22.29
CA LEU A 304 9.03 26.25 -21.76
C LEU A 304 8.48 27.63 -22.19
N SER A 305 7.67 27.72 -23.25
CA SER A 305 7.05 28.98 -23.68
C SER A 305 5.96 29.48 -22.72
N LYS A 306 5.45 28.58 -21.86
CA LYS A 306 4.43 28.87 -20.84
C LYS A 306 5.02 29.18 -19.47
N ILE A 307 6.34 29.21 -19.34
CA ILE A 307 7.03 29.44 -18.08
C ILE A 307 7.71 30.81 -18.13
N SER A 308 7.18 31.76 -17.35
CA SER A 308 7.78 33.08 -17.16
C SER A 308 8.81 33.10 -16.03
N ILE A 309 8.75 32.11 -15.13
CA ILE A 309 9.62 31.94 -13.95
C ILE A 309 11.09 31.80 -14.35
N LYS A 310 11.96 32.61 -13.75
CA LYS A 310 13.44 32.52 -13.89
C LYS A 310 14.15 32.53 -12.53
N ASN A 311 13.66 33.36 -11.61
CA ASN A 311 14.18 33.50 -10.26
C ASN A 311 13.23 32.81 -9.26
N VAL A 312 13.75 31.77 -8.61
CA VAL A 312 13.02 31.01 -7.59
C VAL A 312 13.59 31.35 -6.22
N VAL A 313 12.72 31.65 -5.26
CA VAL A 313 13.08 31.76 -3.85
C VAL A 313 12.55 30.52 -3.15
N VAL A 314 13.40 29.83 -2.39
CA VAL A 314 12.98 28.73 -1.51
C VAL A 314 13.19 29.16 -0.07
N ALA A 315 12.09 29.32 0.66
CA ALA A 315 12.08 29.75 2.05
C ALA A 315 12.03 28.54 2.99
N GLY A 316 13.07 28.36 3.79
CA GLY A 316 13.30 27.20 4.65
C GLY A 316 14.36 26.28 4.06
N SER A 317 15.54 26.24 4.69
CA SER A 317 16.69 25.42 4.26
C SER A 317 16.78 24.08 5.00
N GLY A 318 15.62 23.57 5.44
CA GLY A 318 15.44 22.22 6.00
C GLY A 318 15.80 21.12 4.99
N VAL A 319 15.61 19.86 5.39
CA VAL A 319 15.98 18.70 4.54
C VAL A 319 15.29 18.76 3.17
N LEU A 320 13.97 18.95 3.15
CA LEU A 320 13.19 18.99 1.90
C LEU A 320 13.32 20.34 1.18
N GLY A 321 13.26 21.46 1.90
CA GLY A 321 13.40 22.79 1.30
C GLY A 321 14.73 22.94 0.54
N PHE A 322 15.82 22.44 1.09
CA PHE A 322 17.10 22.47 0.38
C PHE A 322 17.15 21.50 -0.83
N GLN A 323 16.49 20.34 -0.76
CA GLN A 323 16.33 19.47 -1.94
C GLN A 323 15.56 20.15 -3.07
N ILE A 324 14.48 20.88 -2.75
CA ILE A 324 13.71 21.66 -3.72
C ILE A 324 14.61 22.72 -4.37
N ALA A 325 15.40 23.45 -3.57
CA ALA A 325 16.32 24.46 -4.07
C ALA A 325 17.37 23.87 -5.02
N VAL A 326 18.01 22.75 -4.63
CA VAL A 326 19.01 22.05 -5.46
C VAL A 326 18.38 21.52 -6.74
N GLN A 327 17.17 20.95 -6.70
CA GLN A 327 16.46 20.48 -7.88
C GLN A 327 16.21 21.63 -8.88
N CYS A 328 15.68 22.76 -8.41
CA CYS A 328 15.45 23.93 -9.26
C CYS A 328 16.76 24.44 -9.87
N ALA A 329 17.81 24.58 -9.05
CA ALA A 329 19.12 25.03 -9.49
C ALA A 329 19.77 24.08 -10.51
N TYR A 330 19.56 22.76 -10.34
CA TYR A 330 20.06 21.72 -11.24
C TYR A 330 19.44 21.84 -12.62
N PHE A 331 18.16 22.22 -12.71
CA PHE A 331 17.47 22.47 -13.97
C PHE A 331 17.63 23.91 -14.50
N GLY A 332 18.58 24.68 -13.94
CA GLY A 332 19.05 25.94 -14.52
C GLY A 332 18.38 27.21 -13.99
N TYR A 333 17.45 27.08 -13.03
CA TYR A 333 16.84 28.24 -12.39
C TYR A 333 17.83 28.95 -11.47
N LYS A 334 17.71 30.28 -11.34
CA LYS A 334 18.44 31.04 -10.31
C LYS A 334 17.68 30.93 -9.01
N VAL A 335 18.34 30.41 -7.97
CA VAL A 335 17.69 30.05 -6.72
C VAL A 335 18.29 30.84 -5.56
N MET A 336 17.43 31.56 -4.85
CA MET A 336 17.73 32.17 -3.56
C MET A 336 17.20 31.26 -2.44
N VAL A 337 18.08 30.77 -1.58
CA VAL A 337 17.72 30.01 -0.38
C VAL A 337 17.64 30.97 0.80
N TYR A 338 16.43 31.15 1.32
CA TYR A 338 16.18 31.98 2.49
C TYR A 338 15.99 31.10 3.73
N ASP A 339 16.60 31.49 4.85
CA ASP A 339 16.30 30.95 6.18
C ASP A 339 16.48 32.06 7.23
N VAL A 340 15.94 31.88 8.43
CA VAL A 340 15.91 32.91 9.47
C VAL A 340 17.26 33.12 10.17
N ASN A 341 18.24 32.22 9.97
CA ASN A 341 19.58 32.35 10.56
C ASN A 341 20.69 31.69 9.71
N ASP A 342 21.92 32.17 9.89
CA ASP A 342 23.09 31.71 9.14
C ASP A 342 23.48 30.25 9.47
N GLU A 343 23.15 29.76 10.66
CA GLU A 343 23.45 28.38 11.05
C GLU A 343 22.68 27.37 10.20
N ALA A 344 21.39 27.64 9.94
CA ALA A 344 20.55 26.82 9.07
C ALA A 344 21.08 26.82 7.63
N LEU A 345 21.47 27.98 7.11
CA LEU A 345 22.06 28.13 5.77
C LEU A 345 23.40 27.40 5.66
N SER A 346 24.26 27.51 6.66
CA SER A 346 25.54 26.77 6.71
C SER A 346 25.32 25.26 6.70
N LYS A 347 24.36 24.76 7.50
CA LYS A 347 23.97 23.34 7.50
C LYS A 347 23.44 22.90 6.15
N ALA A 348 22.62 23.72 5.49
CA ALA A 348 22.10 23.42 4.16
C ALA A 348 23.24 23.33 3.13
N ASN A 349 24.13 24.32 3.10
CA ASN A 349 25.28 24.31 2.19
C ASN A 349 26.19 23.10 2.40
N ASN A 350 26.39 22.64 3.64
CA ASN A 350 27.16 21.42 3.93
C ASN A 350 26.45 20.13 3.44
N ARG A 351 25.11 20.13 3.33
CA ARG A 351 24.36 19.01 2.75
C ARG A 351 24.48 18.95 1.22
N PHE A 352 24.92 20.02 0.57
CA PHE A 352 25.05 20.06 -0.88
C PHE A 352 25.95 18.95 -1.40
N ASP A 353 27.09 18.70 -0.75
CA ASP A 353 28.05 17.70 -1.24
C ASP A 353 27.46 16.29 -1.19
N VAL A 354 26.65 15.97 -0.17
CA VAL A 354 25.92 14.70 -0.09
C VAL A 354 24.88 14.59 -1.22
N LEU A 355 24.09 15.65 -1.43
CA LEU A 355 23.12 15.68 -2.52
C LEU A 355 23.80 15.60 -3.89
N ALA A 356 24.94 16.26 -4.08
CA ALA A 356 25.68 16.22 -5.33
C ALA A 356 26.09 14.78 -5.70
N GLU A 357 26.56 13.99 -4.72
CA GLU A 357 26.85 12.57 -4.94
C GLU A 357 25.58 11.76 -5.25
N GLU A 358 24.44 12.05 -4.62
CA GLU A 358 23.16 11.43 -4.99
C GLU A 358 22.76 11.77 -6.44
N TYR A 359 22.92 13.02 -6.89
CA TYR A 359 22.62 13.42 -8.27
C TYR A 359 23.57 12.77 -9.28
N LYS A 360 24.86 12.63 -8.96
CA LYS A 360 25.81 11.85 -9.78
C LYS A 360 25.39 10.38 -9.87
N ASN A 361 24.96 9.79 -8.76
CA ASN A 361 24.57 8.38 -8.70
C ASN A 361 23.25 8.09 -9.43
N TYR A 362 22.21 8.87 -9.14
CA TYR A 362 20.85 8.62 -9.63
C TYR A 362 20.54 9.29 -10.96
N LEU A 363 20.99 10.53 -11.17
CA LEU A 363 20.74 11.29 -12.41
C LEU A 363 21.93 11.28 -13.38
N LYS A 364 23.03 10.61 -13.03
CA LYS A 364 24.26 10.56 -13.85
C LYS A 364 24.81 11.95 -14.17
N ALA A 365 24.66 12.90 -13.24
CA ALA A 365 25.21 14.24 -13.36
C ALA A 365 26.74 14.20 -13.48
N ASP A 366 27.32 15.04 -14.34
CA ASP A 366 28.75 15.28 -14.40
C ASP A 366 29.18 16.43 -13.48
N GLU A 367 30.49 16.59 -13.26
CA GLU A 367 31.05 17.62 -12.38
C GLU A 367 30.71 19.05 -12.85
N GLU A 368 30.62 19.27 -14.17
CA GLU A 368 30.25 20.57 -14.72
C GLU A 368 28.81 20.93 -14.33
N LYS A 369 27.88 19.97 -14.47
CA LYS A 369 26.49 20.13 -14.09
C LYS A 369 26.33 20.38 -12.60
N ILE A 370 27.08 19.67 -11.75
CA ILE A 370 27.09 19.91 -10.30
C ILE A 370 27.63 21.31 -9.96
N GLN A 371 28.74 21.74 -10.58
CA GLN A 371 29.29 23.07 -10.34
C GLN A 371 28.33 24.18 -10.80
N ASN A 372 27.68 24.00 -11.96
CA ASN A 372 26.66 24.93 -12.45
C ASN A 372 25.44 24.99 -11.51
N THR A 373 25.03 23.85 -10.95
CA THR A 373 23.98 23.78 -9.92
C THR A 373 24.37 24.60 -8.69
N LYS A 374 25.60 24.45 -8.20
CA LYS A 374 26.11 25.22 -7.06
C LYS A 374 26.15 26.72 -7.35
N ASN A 375 26.56 27.11 -8.56
CA ASN A 375 26.61 28.52 -8.99
C ASN A 375 25.22 29.17 -9.16
N ASN A 376 24.17 28.35 -9.28
CA ASN A 376 22.79 28.81 -9.35
C ASN A 376 22.16 29.03 -7.96
N LEU A 377 22.84 28.62 -6.87
CA LEU A 377 22.38 28.79 -5.50
C LEU A 377 23.01 30.02 -4.86
N THR A 378 22.16 30.83 -4.23
CA THR A 378 22.55 31.96 -3.37
C THR A 378 21.83 31.83 -2.03
N TYR A 379 22.37 32.43 -0.97
CA TYR A 379 21.86 32.27 0.40
C TYR A 379 21.69 33.64 1.06
N SER A 380 20.62 33.82 1.82
CA SER A 380 20.35 35.07 2.54
C SER A 380 19.48 34.84 3.77
N THR A 381 19.72 35.63 4.82
CA THR A 381 18.85 35.75 6.00
C THR A 381 17.93 36.97 5.95
N ASP A 382 18.06 37.81 4.91
CA ASP A 382 17.20 38.96 4.68
C ASP A 382 16.06 38.58 3.72
N LEU A 383 14.85 38.41 4.26
CA LEU A 383 13.66 38.05 3.49
C LEU A 383 13.34 39.11 2.42
N LYS A 384 13.42 40.40 2.78
CA LYS A 384 13.08 41.49 1.87
C LYS A 384 14.04 41.53 0.69
N ALA A 385 15.34 41.42 0.94
CA ALA A 385 16.33 41.36 -0.12
C ALA A 385 16.16 40.11 -1.01
N SER A 386 15.80 38.97 -0.41
CA SER A 386 15.60 37.71 -1.12
C SER A 386 14.45 37.75 -2.12
N LEU A 387 13.42 38.58 -1.87
CA LEU A 387 12.19 38.60 -2.65
C LEU A 387 12.17 39.62 -3.80
N GLN A 388 13.12 40.56 -3.87
CA GLN A 388 13.05 41.74 -4.76
C GLN A 388 12.79 41.41 -6.24
N ASP A 389 13.36 40.30 -6.73
CA ASP A 389 13.26 39.87 -8.13
C ASP A 389 12.57 38.51 -8.30
N ALA A 390 11.90 38.01 -7.25
CA ALA A 390 11.29 36.68 -7.22
C ALA A 390 10.17 36.55 -8.25
N ASP A 391 10.22 35.50 -9.07
CA ASP A 391 9.10 35.10 -9.93
C ASP A 391 8.25 34.02 -9.25
N LEU A 392 8.90 33.11 -8.51
CA LEU A 392 8.27 32.06 -7.72
C LEU A 392 8.87 32.02 -6.31
N LEU A 393 8.03 32.04 -5.28
CA LEU A 393 8.40 31.79 -3.90
C LEU A 393 7.83 30.42 -3.47
N ILE A 394 8.70 29.46 -3.17
CA ILE A 394 8.33 28.16 -2.60
C ILE A 394 8.61 28.17 -1.10
N GLU A 395 7.56 28.04 -0.31
CA GLU A 395 7.62 28.02 1.14
C GLU A 395 7.72 26.59 1.66
N ALA A 396 8.79 26.34 2.42
CA ALA A 396 9.10 25.09 3.13
C ALA A 396 9.54 25.38 4.58
N VAL A 397 8.90 26.35 5.23
CA VAL A 397 9.09 26.70 6.64
C VAL A 397 8.31 25.72 7.54
N PRO A 398 8.57 25.68 8.87
CA PRO A 398 7.89 24.75 9.77
C PRO A 398 6.36 24.77 9.66
N GLU A 399 5.73 23.59 9.77
CA GLU A 399 4.27 23.41 9.64
C GLU A 399 3.51 23.87 10.90
N SER A 400 3.58 25.18 11.18
CA SER A 400 2.81 25.87 12.22
C SER A 400 2.00 26.99 11.59
N ILE A 401 0.73 27.09 11.96
CA ILE A 401 -0.17 28.10 11.41
C ILE A 401 0.31 29.53 11.74
N ASP A 402 0.84 29.75 12.94
CA ASP A 402 1.31 31.07 13.36
C ASP A 402 2.59 31.47 12.63
N ILE A 403 3.51 30.51 12.45
CA ILE A 403 4.75 30.73 11.69
C ILE A 403 4.44 31.02 10.23
N LYS A 404 3.58 30.22 9.60
CA LYS A 404 3.21 30.41 8.20
C LYS A 404 2.41 31.69 7.99
N LYS A 405 1.54 32.07 8.93
CA LYS A 405 0.84 33.36 8.87
C LYS A 405 1.83 34.52 8.87
N ASP A 406 2.71 34.59 9.87
CA ASP A 406 3.73 35.65 9.97
C ASP A 406 4.63 35.68 8.73
N PHE A 407 5.04 34.51 8.22
CA PHE A 407 5.83 34.39 7.01
C PHE A 407 5.11 34.94 5.78
N TRP A 408 3.86 34.53 5.54
CA TRP A 408 3.10 34.93 4.36
C TRP A 408 2.73 36.42 4.38
N GLU A 409 2.37 36.98 5.54
CA GLU A 409 2.10 38.42 5.68
C GLU A 409 3.34 39.26 5.31
N LYS A 410 4.53 38.86 5.78
CA LYS A 410 5.81 39.51 5.44
C LYS A 410 6.21 39.29 3.98
N ALA A 411 5.98 38.10 3.43
CA ALA A 411 6.27 37.80 2.04
C ALA A 411 5.40 38.66 1.11
N SER A 412 4.12 38.84 1.43
CA SER A 412 3.20 39.73 0.71
C SER A 412 3.65 41.18 0.72
N GLU A 413 4.18 41.68 1.84
CA GLU A 413 4.69 43.06 1.91
C GLU A 413 5.91 43.32 0.99
N HIS A 414 6.73 42.29 0.74
CA HIS A 414 8.04 42.48 0.13
C HIS A 414 8.19 41.88 -1.27
N ALA A 415 7.41 40.86 -1.63
CA ALA A 415 7.50 40.23 -2.93
C ALA A 415 6.77 41.06 -4.01
N PRO A 416 7.36 41.22 -5.21
CA PRO A 416 6.72 41.84 -6.35
C PRO A 416 5.31 41.30 -6.65
N GLU A 417 4.42 42.12 -7.19
CA GLU A 417 3.07 41.69 -7.57
C GLU A 417 3.07 40.51 -8.55
N LYS A 418 4.12 40.35 -9.36
CA LYS A 418 4.25 39.23 -10.31
C LYS A 418 4.48 37.88 -9.64
N THR A 419 4.98 37.84 -8.40
CA THR A 419 5.47 36.61 -7.77
C THR A 419 4.34 35.62 -7.49
N ILE A 420 4.51 34.38 -7.95
CA ILE A 420 3.65 33.25 -7.58
C ILE A 420 4.10 32.73 -6.22
N PHE A 421 3.14 32.50 -5.31
CA PHE A 421 3.37 31.94 -3.99
C PHE A 421 2.97 30.47 -3.96
N ALA A 422 3.93 29.59 -3.73
CA ALA A 422 3.73 28.16 -3.64
C ALA A 422 4.05 27.65 -2.24
N SER A 423 3.15 26.91 -1.61
CA SER A 423 3.42 26.25 -0.32
C SER A 423 3.73 24.77 -0.51
N ASN A 424 4.75 24.28 0.19
CA ASN A 424 5.07 22.86 0.35
C ASN A 424 4.42 22.27 1.62
N SER A 425 3.34 22.87 2.12
CA SER A 425 2.62 22.35 3.30
C SER A 425 2.00 20.98 3.02
N SER A 426 2.06 20.07 3.99
CA SER A 426 1.56 18.69 3.84
C SER A 426 0.08 18.52 4.20
N THR A 427 -0.42 19.33 5.14
CA THR A 427 -1.77 19.17 5.74
C THR A 427 -2.60 20.45 5.72
N LEU A 428 -1.97 21.62 5.78
CA LEU A 428 -2.66 22.90 5.62
C LEU A 428 -3.12 23.06 4.16
N LEU A 429 -4.33 23.57 3.95
CA LEU A 429 -4.93 23.71 2.62
C LEU A 429 -4.64 25.08 1.99
N PRO A 430 -4.62 25.18 0.64
CA PRO A 430 -4.43 26.45 -0.05
C PRO A 430 -5.44 27.52 0.39
N SER A 431 -6.71 27.18 0.51
CA SER A 431 -7.81 28.06 0.94
C SER A 431 -7.64 28.62 2.34
N ARG A 432 -6.86 27.94 3.19
CA ARG A 432 -6.50 28.44 4.52
C ARG A 432 -5.33 29.41 4.43
N LEU A 433 -4.25 29.02 3.75
CA LEU A 433 -3.01 29.79 3.71
C LEU A 433 -3.11 31.03 2.81
N SER A 434 -3.93 30.99 1.76
CA SER A 434 -4.16 32.13 0.87
C SER A 434 -4.81 33.31 1.58
N THR A 435 -5.46 33.10 2.74
CA THR A 435 -6.00 34.20 3.56
C THR A 435 -4.92 35.04 4.27
N PHE A 436 -3.67 34.57 4.27
CA PHE A 436 -2.52 35.29 4.83
C PHE A 436 -1.72 36.03 3.76
N THR A 437 -2.18 36.02 2.50
CA THR A 437 -1.52 36.67 1.38
C THR A 437 -2.42 37.75 0.78
N ASP A 438 -1.79 38.73 0.14
CA ASP A 438 -2.43 39.80 -0.64
C ASP A 438 -2.77 39.41 -2.09
N ARG A 439 -2.41 38.19 -2.50
CA ARG A 439 -2.53 37.66 -3.87
C ARG A 439 -3.06 36.22 -3.90
N PRO A 440 -4.25 35.95 -3.34
CA PRO A 440 -4.79 34.59 -3.28
C PRO A 440 -4.94 33.94 -4.67
N GLU A 441 -5.10 34.74 -5.73
CA GLU A 441 -5.13 34.28 -7.13
C GLU A 441 -3.78 33.78 -7.65
N LYS A 442 -2.67 34.19 -7.03
CA LYS A 442 -1.31 33.69 -7.30
C LYS A 442 -0.78 32.76 -6.21
N PHE A 443 -1.68 32.26 -5.35
CA PHE A 443 -1.34 31.31 -4.30
C PHE A 443 -1.70 29.88 -4.71
N ILE A 444 -0.78 28.95 -4.53
CA ILE A 444 -0.93 27.54 -4.91
C ILE A 444 -0.16 26.63 -3.96
N HIS A 445 -0.47 25.35 -3.96
CA HIS A 445 0.37 24.34 -3.32
C HIS A 445 1.19 23.59 -4.36
N LEU A 446 2.48 23.40 -4.06
CA LEU A 446 3.44 22.64 -4.84
C LEU A 446 4.23 21.79 -3.86
N HIS A 447 3.75 20.56 -3.65
CA HIS A 447 4.25 19.66 -2.62
C HIS A 447 5.18 18.60 -3.19
N PHE A 448 6.27 18.34 -2.49
CA PHE A 448 7.33 17.44 -2.90
C PHE A 448 7.55 16.31 -1.89
N ALA A 449 7.99 15.16 -2.38
CA ALA A 449 8.47 14.06 -1.54
C ALA A 449 9.98 14.17 -1.27
N ASN A 450 10.42 13.67 -0.11
CA ASN A 450 11.85 13.48 0.18
C ASN A 450 12.51 12.55 -0.86
N HIS A 451 13.80 12.78 -1.11
CA HIS A 451 14.55 12.18 -2.23
C HIS A 451 13.98 12.61 -3.58
N ILE A 452 13.83 13.93 -3.76
CA ILE A 452 13.14 14.56 -4.89
C ILE A 452 13.65 14.10 -6.27
N MET A 453 14.94 13.76 -6.39
CA MET A 453 15.55 13.29 -7.63
C MET A 453 15.16 11.86 -8.01
N VAL A 454 14.70 11.06 -7.04
CA VAL A 454 14.26 9.66 -7.23
C VAL A 454 12.74 9.56 -7.19
N ARG A 455 12.10 10.20 -6.19
CA ARG A 455 10.65 10.31 -6.05
C ARG A 455 10.17 11.59 -6.73
N ASN A 456 10.46 11.70 -8.02
CA ASN A 456 10.28 12.92 -8.80
C ASN A 456 8.81 13.19 -9.15
N MET A 457 7.94 13.29 -8.14
CA MET A 457 6.56 13.78 -8.23
C MET A 457 6.39 15.12 -7.51
N ALA A 458 5.55 15.98 -8.09
CA ALA A 458 5.10 17.21 -7.44
C ALA A 458 3.58 17.23 -7.39
N GLU A 459 3.00 17.21 -6.19
CA GLU A 459 1.54 17.28 -5.99
C GLU A 459 1.10 18.75 -6.01
N ILE A 460 0.18 19.09 -6.93
CA ILE A 460 -0.24 20.45 -7.21
C ILE A 460 -1.73 20.58 -6.89
N MET A 461 -2.08 21.56 -6.06
CA MET A 461 -3.48 21.92 -5.82
C MET A 461 -3.64 23.43 -5.62
N GLY A 462 -4.68 23.98 -6.23
CA GLY A 462 -5.13 25.36 -6.00
C GLY A 462 -6.32 25.41 -5.04
N SER A 463 -6.64 26.63 -4.60
CA SER A 463 -7.96 26.94 -4.04
C SER A 463 -8.92 27.39 -5.15
N ASP A 464 -10.20 27.60 -4.82
CA ASP A 464 -11.16 28.19 -5.75
C ASP A 464 -10.79 29.61 -6.22
N GLN A 465 -9.85 30.27 -5.54
CA GLN A 465 -9.36 31.61 -5.90
C GLN A 465 -8.14 31.56 -6.83
N THR A 466 -7.41 30.44 -6.89
CA THR A 466 -6.18 30.32 -7.67
C THR A 466 -6.48 30.49 -9.16
N ASP A 467 -5.75 31.41 -9.81
CA ASP A 467 -5.89 31.65 -11.24
C ASP A 467 -5.49 30.39 -12.03
N PRO A 468 -6.34 29.89 -12.96
CA PRO A 468 -6.00 28.74 -13.79
C PRO A 468 -4.70 28.91 -14.60
N THR A 469 -4.31 30.13 -14.96
CA THR A 469 -3.04 30.41 -15.65
C THR A 469 -1.84 30.17 -14.73
N VAL A 470 -1.93 30.55 -13.45
CA VAL A 470 -0.92 30.24 -12.43
C VAL A 470 -0.82 28.74 -12.21
N TYR A 471 -1.96 28.05 -12.11
CA TYR A 471 -1.98 26.59 -11.98
C TYR A 471 -1.25 25.91 -13.15
N ASN A 472 -1.58 26.30 -14.39
CA ASN A 472 -0.96 25.74 -15.59
C ASN A 472 0.54 26.07 -15.69
N GLU A 473 0.95 27.29 -15.34
CA GLU A 473 2.37 27.66 -15.32
C GLU A 473 3.16 26.82 -14.31
N ILE A 474 2.58 26.52 -13.14
CA ILE A 474 3.22 25.68 -12.12
C ILE A 474 3.28 24.20 -12.54
N VAL A 475 2.30 23.71 -13.30
CA VAL A 475 2.36 22.38 -13.92
C VAL A 475 3.53 22.31 -14.92
N GLU A 476 3.71 23.33 -15.77
CA GLU A 476 4.83 23.38 -16.71
C GLU A 476 6.18 23.58 -15.99
N PHE A 477 6.22 24.38 -14.92
CA PHE A 477 7.38 24.51 -14.05
C PHE A 477 7.76 23.18 -13.40
N ALA A 478 6.81 22.40 -12.87
CA ALA A 478 7.11 21.08 -12.31
C ALA A 478 7.76 20.17 -13.36
N LYS A 479 7.23 20.14 -14.59
CA LYS A 479 7.82 19.37 -15.69
C LYS A 479 9.24 19.85 -16.04
N SER A 480 9.50 21.17 -16.03
CA SER A 480 10.81 21.72 -16.41
C SER A 480 11.91 21.40 -15.39
N ILE A 481 11.55 21.16 -14.14
CA ILE A 481 12.43 20.62 -13.09
C ILE A 481 12.38 19.10 -12.99
N ALA A 482 11.94 18.41 -14.05
CA ALA A 482 11.83 16.96 -14.19
C ALA A 482 10.97 16.27 -13.12
N MET A 483 9.91 16.94 -12.68
CA MET A 483 8.91 16.40 -11.76
C MET A 483 7.67 15.99 -12.54
N LEU A 484 7.16 14.78 -12.28
CA LEU A 484 5.86 14.33 -12.74
C LEU A 484 4.78 15.12 -11.99
N PRO A 485 4.00 15.98 -12.68
CA PRO A 485 2.94 16.72 -12.02
C PRO A 485 1.81 15.77 -11.62
N VAL A 486 1.45 15.79 -10.33
CA VAL A 486 0.28 15.12 -9.77
C VAL A 486 -0.76 16.21 -9.53
N GLU A 487 -1.61 16.41 -10.52
CA GLU A 487 -2.64 17.46 -10.51
C GLU A 487 -3.87 17.02 -9.72
N LEU A 488 -4.15 17.71 -8.61
CA LEU A 488 -5.38 17.51 -7.86
C LEU A 488 -6.46 18.44 -8.40
N LYS A 489 -7.67 17.90 -8.56
CA LYS A 489 -8.83 18.65 -9.06
C LYS A 489 -9.45 19.56 -8.00
N LYS A 490 -9.16 19.31 -6.73
CA LYS A 490 -9.61 20.09 -5.57
C LYS A 490 -8.73 19.81 -4.36
N GLU A 491 -8.89 20.65 -3.35
CA GLU A 491 -8.11 20.59 -2.12
C GLU A 491 -8.25 19.25 -1.38
N LYS A 492 -7.12 18.66 -0.99
CA LYS A 492 -7.07 17.43 -0.20
C LYS A 492 -5.91 17.49 0.78
N SER A 493 -6.22 17.52 2.07
CA SER A 493 -5.18 17.38 3.11
C SER A 493 -4.49 16.03 2.95
N GLY A 494 -3.15 16.04 2.96
CA GLY A 494 -2.33 14.86 2.68
C GLY A 494 -2.26 14.47 1.19
N TYR A 495 -2.80 15.28 0.29
CA TYR A 495 -2.79 15.07 -1.16
C TYR A 495 -3.21 13.64 -1.55
N VAL A 496 -2.62 13.05 -2.59
CA VAL A 496 -2.87 11.66 -3.00
C VAL A 496 -1.97 10.71 -2.21
N LEU A 497 -0.65 10.98 -2.12
CA LEU A 497 0.29 10.03 -1.53
C LEU A 497 0.01 9.74 -0.06
N ASN A 498 -0.09 10.77 0.78
CA ASN A 498 -0.30 10.55 2.22
C ASN A 498 -1.72 10.06 2.53
N SER A 499 -2.70 10.40 1.68
CA SER A 499 -4.04 9.84 1.78
C SER A 499 -4.06 8.32 1.62
N LEU A 500 -3.16 7.76 0.80
CA LEU A 500 -2.98 6.31 0.65
C LEU A 500 -2.05 5.73 1.74
N LEU A 501 -0.95 6.42 2.01
CA LEU A 501 0.12 5.92 2.85
C LEU A 501 -0.28 5.83 4.32
N ILE A 502 -0.89 6.88 4.88
CA ILE A 502 -1.22 6.94 6.31
C ILE A 502 -2.15 5.78 6.73
N PRO A 503 -3.26 5.50 6.01
CA PRO A 503 -4.11 4.34 6.34
C PRO A 503 -3.36 3.01 6.33
N LEU A 504 -2.45 2.79 5.38
CA LEU A 504 -1.63 1.58 5.32
C LEU A 504 -0.70 1.47 6.55
N LEU A 505 -0.01 2.56 6.90
CA LEU A 505 0.91 2.58 8.05
C LEU A 505 0.17 2.38 9.37
N VAL A 506 -0.98 3.03 9.55
CA VAL A 506 -1.84 2.86 10.73
C VAL A 506 -2.35 1.43 10.83
N ALA A 507 -2.72 0.80 9.70
CA ALA A 507 -3.15 -0.60 9.68
C ALA A 507 -2.02 -1.57 10.12
N GLY A 508 -0.80 -1.39 9.59
CA GLY A 508 0.35 -2.18 10.01
C GLY A 508 0.69 -2.01 11.49
N LEU A 509 0.67 -0.76 11.97
CA LEU A 509 0.86 -0.46 13.38
C LEU A 509 -0.25 -1.02 14.26
N ALA A 510 -1.50 -1.07 13.80
CA ALA A 510 -2.60 -1.67 14.54
C ALA A 510 -2.41 -3.18 14.73
N LEU A 511 -1.95 -3.88 13.69
CA LEU A 511 -1.61 -5.30 13.77
C LEU A 511 -0.49 -5.54 14.80
N TRP A 512 0.58 -4.74 14.75
CA TRP A 512 1.68 -4.82 15.71
C TRP A 512 1.26 -4.42 17.14
N ALA A 513 0.49 -3.34 17.28
CA ALA A 513 0.08 -2.82 18.58
C ALA A 513 -0.86 -3.77 19.33
N ASN A 514 -1.67 -4.54 18.60
CA ASN A 514 -2.54 -5.56 19.15
C ASN A 514 -1.88 -6.94 19.27
N ASP A 515 -0.60 -7.07 18.94
CA ASP A 515 0.16 -8.33 18.92
C ASP A 515 -0.44 -9.40 17.99
N VAL A 516 -1.06 -8.97 16.90
CA VAL A 516 -1.59 -9.87 15.86
C VAL A 516 -0.45 -10.48 15.05
N ALA A 517 0.54 -9.67 14.69
CA ALA A 517 1.70 -10.09 13.92
C ALA A 517 2.94 -9.27 14.29
N ASP A 518 4.13 -9.85 14.14
CA ASP A 518 5.39 -9.12 14.26
C ASP A 518 5.69 -8.29 12.98
N PRO A 519 6.60 -7.30 13.08
CA PRO A 519 6.90 -6.42 11.94
C PRO A 519 7.35 -7.15 10.67
N ALA A 520 8.19 -8.19 10.80
CA ALA A 520 8.67 -8.98 9.68
C ALA A 520 7.53 -9.70 8.96
N THR A 521 6.61 -10.29 9.71
CA THR A 521 5.41 -10.94 9.17
C THR A 521 4.51 -9.94 8.44
N ILE A 522 4.26 -8.76 9.02
CA ILE A 522 3.45 -7.70 8.41
C ILE A 522 4.05 -7.29 7.04
N ASP A 523 5.34 -7.01 6.99
CA ASP A 523 6.02 -6.59 5.76
C ASP A 523 6.10 -7.70 4.73
N LYS A 524 6.37 -8.94 5.16
CA LYS A 524 6.42 -10.11 4.27
C LYS A 524 5.07 -10.32 3.58
N THR A 525 3.98 -10.30 4.34
CA THR A 525 2.62 -10.45 3.82
C THR A 525 2.28 -9.37 2.79
N TRP A 526 2.57 -8.11 3.10
CA TRP A 526 2.32 -6.99 2.17
C TRP A 526 3.08 -7.17 0.86
N ARG A 527 4.37 -7.51 0.94
CA ARG A 527 5.26 -7.62 -0.22
C ARG A 527 4.92 -8.80 -1.11
N ILE A 528 4.58 -9.97 -0.56
CA ILE A 528 4.15 -11.12 -1.38
C ILE A 528 2.84 -10.81 -2.10
N ALA A 529 1.88 -10.21 -1.38
CA ALA A 529 0.57 -9.91 -1.94
C ALA A 529 0.60 -8.85 -3.05
N THR A 530 1.42 -7.81 -2.89
CA THR A 530 1.42 -6.63 -3.77
C THR A 530 2.61 -6.57 -4.72
N GLY A 531 3.70 -7.27 -4.43
CA GLY A 531 4.98 -7.10 -5.12
C GLY A 531 5.72 -5.82 -4.74
N ALA A 532 5.28 -5.09 -3.71
CA ALA A 532 5.95 -3.88 -3.24
C ALA A 532 7.40 -4.17 -2.80
N PRO A 533 8.33 -3.21 -3.00
CA PRO A 533 9.75 -3.40 -2.66
C PRO A 533 9.99 -3.49 -1.15
N PHE A 534 9.13 -2.89 -0.34
CA PHE A 534 9.17 -2.88 1.13
C PHE A 534 7.75 -2.85 1.70
N GLY A 535 7.60 -3.20 2.99
CA GLY A 535 6.31 -3.17 3.69
C GLY A 535 6.14 -1.93 4.59
N PRO A 536 4.97 -1.77 5.22
CA PRO A 536 4.66 -0.62 6.05
C PRO A 536 5.62 -0.42 7.23
N MET A 537 6.15 -1.50 7.81
CA MET A 537 7.06 -1.43 8.96
C MET A 537 8.43 -0.89 8.56
N ALA A 538 8.96 -1.32 7.41
CA ALA A 538 10.14 -0.73 6.81
C ALA A 538 9.94 0.75 6.45
N ILE A 539 8.77 1.14 5.92
CA ILE A 539 8.46 2.55 5.63
C ILE A 539 8.50 3.39 6.91
N LEU A 540 7.94 2.89 8.02
CA LEU A 540 7.98 3.59 9.31
C LEU A 540 9.42 3.85 9.77
N ASP A 541 10.32 2.87 9.62
CA ASP A 541 11.75 3.05 9.93
C ASP A 541 12.45 4.07 9.04
N LEU A 542 12.10 4.11 7.74
CA LEU A 542 12.66 5.07 6.77
C LEU A 542 12.14 6.49 7.02
N ASN A 543 10.88 6.65 7.43
CA ASN A 543 10.29 7.95 7.79
C ASN A 543 10.84 8.50 9.12
N GLY A 544 11.21 7.60 10.04
CA GLY A 544 11.66 7.90 11.38
C GLY A 544 10.53 7.96 12.41
N MET A 545 10.77 7.39 13.59
CA MET A 545 9.71 7.15 14.60
C MET A 545 9.07 8.41 15.16
N ASN A 546 9.83 9.51 15.30
CA ASN A 546 9.28 10.78 15.78
C ASN A 546 8.24 11.35 14.82
N THR A 547 8.49 11.28 13.51
CA THR A 547 7.55 11.71 12.47
C THR A 547 6.25 10.91 12.57
N ASN A 548 6.37 9.58 12.63
CA ASN A 548 5.21 8.68 12.73
C ASN A 548 4.40 8.95 14.01
N TYR A 549 5.08 9.12 15.14
CA TYR A 549 4.44 9.43 16.42
C TYR A 549 3.66 10.75 16.38
N ASN A 550 4.25 11.80 15.82
CA ASN A 550 3.59 13.10 15.70
C ASN A 550 2.35 13.01 14.80
N ILE A 551 2.41 12.28 13.68
CA ILE A 551 1.24 12.04 12.83
C ILE A 551 0.14 11.31 13.61
N LEU A 552 0.47 10.24 14.34
CA LEU A 552 -0.50 9.46 15.10
C LEU A 552 -1.22 10.27 16.18
N LYS A 553 -0.52 11.21 16.82
CA LYS A 553 -1.10 12.09 17.85
C LYS A 553 -2.18 13.02 17.32
N GLU A 554 -2.05 13.47 16.08
CA GLU A 554 -3.03 14.34 15.43
C GLU A 554 -4.25 13.55 14.93
N ILE A 555 -4.18 12.21 14.84
CA ILE A 555 -5.30 11.37 14.43
C ILE A 555 -6.13 10.99 15.67
N PRO A 556 -7.38 11.48 15.80
CA PRO A 556 -8.21 11.16 16.94
C PRO A 556 -8.63 9.68 16.94
N GLY A 557 -8.60 9.05 18.11
CA GLY A 557 -9.08 7.67 18.29
C GLY A 557 -8.32 6.91 19.38
N GLU A 558 -9.02 6.02 20.09
CA GLU A 558 -8.41 5.18 21.13
C GLU A 558 -7.32 4.26 20.55
N LEU A 559 -7.57 3.69 19.36
CA LEU A 559 -6.59 2.83 18.68
C LEU A 559 -5.31 3.59 18.32
N THR A 560 -5.41 4.80 17.76
CA THR A 560 -4.23 5.59 17.38
C THR A 560 -3.45 6.08 18.59
N GLN A 561 -4.14 6.42 19.69
CA GLN A 561 -3.50 6.73 20.97
C GLN A 561 -2.73 5.52 21.53
N LYS A 562 -3.36 4.34 21.57
CA LYS A 562 -2.69 3.09 21.98
C LYS A 562 -1.47 2.77 21.13
N ILE A 563 -1.57 2.95 19.81
CA ILE A 563 -0.45 2.77 18.89
C ILE A 563 0.68 3.76 19.22
N ALA A 564 0.35 5.04 19.38
CA ALA A 564 1.33 6.09 19.67
C ALA A 564 2.06 5.82 21.00
N GLU A 565 1.35 5.39 22.03
CA GLU A 565 1.93 4.99 23.32
C GLU A 565 2.88 3.80 23.19
N LYS A 566 2.48 2.74 22.48
CA LYS A 566 3.35 1.57 22.24
C LYS A 566 4.58 1.96 21.42
N LEU A 567 4.41 2.77 20.37
CA LEU A 567 5.52 3.27 19.55
C LEU A 567 6.51 4.07 20.40
N LYS A 568 6.00 4.94 21.28
CA LYS A 568 6.82 5.74 22.18
C LYS A 568 7.61 4.87 23.15
N THR A 569 6.92 3.97 23.86
CA THR A 569 7.51 3.15 24.93
C THR A 569 8.44 2.06 24.42
N GLU A 570 8.10 1.41 23.30
CA GLU A 570 8.89 0.31 22.76
C GLU A 570 10.05 0.74 21.87
N LEU A 571 9.98 1.92 21.25
CA LEU A 571 10.99 2.38 20.28
C LEU A 571 11.61 3.72 20.67
N ILE A 572 10.82 4.80 20.75
CA ILE A 572 11.35 6.18 20.91
C ILE A 572 12.11 6.34 22.23
N ASP A 573 11.52 5.92 23.35
CA ASP A 573 12.13 6.03 24.68
C ASP A 573 13.38 5.15 24.81
N LYS A 574 13.55 4.15 23.93
CA LYS A 574 14.72 3.28 23.85
C LYS A 574 15.76 3.76 22.82
N GLY A 575 15.56 4.93 22.20
CA GLY A 575 16.46 5.48 21.19
C GLY A 575 16.39 4.78 19.82
N LYS A 576 15.39 3.94 19.58
CA LYS A 576 15.19 3.22 18.31
C LYS A 576 14.34 4.07 17.36
N LEU A 577 14.96 5.01 16.68
CA LEU A 577 14.31 6.03 15.86
C LEU A 577 14.20 5.67 14.38
N GLY A 578 14.55 4.45 13.99
CA GLY A 578 14.54 3.96 12.61
C GLY A 578 15.93 3.96 11.97
N GLN A 579 16.00 4.11 10.65
CA GLN A 579 17.25 4.06 9.89
C GLN A 579 18.28 5.08 10.41
N GLN A 580 17.83 6.28 10.78
CA GLN A 580 18.70 7.37 11.25
C GLN A 580 19.47 7.05 12.54
N SER A 581 18.95 6.18 13.40
CA SER A 581 19.62 5.76 14.64
C SER A 581 20.26 4.37 14.54
N GLY A 582 20.21 3.74 13.36
CA GLY A 582 20.69 2.38 13.14
C GLY A 582 19.71 1.28 13.60
N GLU A 583 18.58 1.62 14.22
CA GLU A 583 17.60 0.65 14.71
C GLU A 583 16.20 1.27 14.86
N GLY A 584 15.18 0.54 14.41
CA GLY A 584 13.76 0.80 14.60
C GLY A 584 13.01 -0.52 14.81
N PHE A 585 12.06 -0.84 13.93
CA PHE A 585 11.51 -2.20 13.80
C PHE A 585 12.57 -3.18 13.26
N TYR A 586 13.51 -2.68 12.46
CA TYR A 586 14.64 -3.43 11.92
C TYR A 586 15.98 -2.83 12.38
N LYS A 587 17.06 -3.59 12.18
CA LYS A 587 18.44 -3.14 12.40
C LYS A 587 19.06 -2.69 11.08
N TYR A 588 19.81 -1.60 11.09
CA TYR A 588 20.47 -1.01 9.93
C TYR A 588 22.00 -1.07 10.10
N PRO A 589 22.79 -1.11 9.00
CA PRO A 589 22.42 -0.85 7.59
C PRO A 589 21.82 -2.02 6.82
N ASP A 590 21.85 -3.24 7.35
CA ASP A 590 21.42 -4.48 6.66
C ASP A 590 20.11 -5.05 7.25
N PRO A 591 18.95 -4.40 7.05
CA PRO A 591 17.70 -4.85 7.64
C PRO A 591 17.22 -6.16 7.00
N GLU A 592 16.56 -7.00 7.80
CA GLU A 592 16.08 -8.33 7.38
C GLU A 592 15.23 -8.28 6.11
N TRP A 593 14.40 -7.23 5.93
CA TRP A 593 13.56 -7.08 4.75
C TRP A 593 14.35 -6.88 3.44
N GLN A 594 15.64 -6.53 3.48
CA GLN A 594 16.51 -6.49 2.30
C GLN A 594 17.16 -7.84 1.98
N SER A 595 17.04 -8.84 2.86
CA SER A 595 17.58 -10.17 2.61
C SER A 595 16.91 -10.81 1.38
N LYS A 596 17.72 -11.50 0.56
CA LYS A 596 17.25 -12.28 -0.59
C LYS A 596 16.27 -13.38 -0.20
N ASP A 597 16.34 -13.84 1.05
CA ASP A 597 15.50 -14.93 1.57
C ASP A 597 14.30 -14.42 2.36
N PHE A 598 14.11 -13.11 2.50
CA PHE A 598 13.03 -12.54 3.32
C PHE A 598 11.64 -13.02 2.89
N LEU A 599 11.39 -13.13 1.58
CA LEU A 599 10.10 -13.56 1.03
C LEU A 599 9.99 -15.08 0.86
N LYS A 600 11.01 -15.87 1.24
CA LYS A 600 10.97 -17.32 1.15
C LYS A 600 10.25 -17.94 2.37
N ALA A 601 9.75 -19.16 2.16
CA ALA A 601 9.01 -19.97 3.13
C ALA A 601 9.89 -20.54 4.26
#